data_AF-A0A1U7M9F3-F1
#
_entry.id   AF-A0A1U7M9F3-F1
#
_cell.length_a   1.000
_cell.length_b   1.000
_cell.length_c   1.000
_cell.angle_alpha   90.00
_cell.angle_beta   90.00
_cell.angle_gamma   90.00
#
_symmetry.space_group_name_H-M   'P 1'
#
loop_
_entity.id
_entity.type
_entity.pdbx_description
1 polymer ?
#
loop_
_entity_poly.entity_id
_entity_poly.type
_entity_poly.pdbx_seq_one_letter_code
_entity_poly.pdbx_strand_id
1 'polypeptide(L)'
;MKKTFITIVVLIIILLGYVVYSNFFDMNRLPIGSLISEERSPNGIYTIKFYLVNGGATTSYGIRGELNFNTIERNAKNIYWNYDEDEVVISWINDNKVVINGIELNLPNEKFDFRRER
;
A
#
# COMPACT_ATOMS: atom_id res chain seq x y z
N MET A 1 13.57 -37.63 -19.08
CA MET A 1 12.94 -36.77 -20.11
C MET A 1 11.57 -36.25 -19.68
N LYS A 2 10.52 -37.08 -19.52
CA LYS A 2 9.18 -36.62 -19.09
C LYS A 2 9.17 -35.89 -17.72
N LYS A 3 9.87 -36.43 -16.71
CA LYS A 3 9.98 -35.79 -15.38
C LYS A 3 10.66 -34.41 -15.46
N THR A 4 11.77 -34.31 -16.18
CA THR A 4 12.50 -33.06 -16.42
C THR A 4 11.63 -32.02 -17.14
N PHE A 5 10.84 -32.44 -18.13
CA PHE A 5 9.90 -31.56 -18.84
C PHE A 5 8.80 -31.03 -17.90
N ILE A 6 8.21 -31.88 -17.07
CA ILE A 6 7.21 -31.47 -16.07
C ILE A 6 7.81 -30.48 -15.08
N THR A 7 9.03 -30.72 -14.59
CA THR A 7 9.72 -29.79 -13.69
C THR A 7 9.91 -28.41 -14.31
N ILE A 8 10.31 -28.34 -15.59
CA ILE A 8 10.48 -27.06 -16.30
C ILE A 8 9.15 -26.32 -16.43
N VAL A 9 8.07 -27.02 -16.79
CA VAL A 9 6.73 -26.41 -16.92
C VAL A 9 6.25 -25.84 -15.58
N VAL A 10 6.43 -26.58 -14.48
CA VAL A 10 6.06 -26.10 -13.13
C VAL A 10 6.85 -24.85 -12.75
N LEU A 11 8.16 -24.81 -13.03
CA LEU A 11 8.98 -23.62 -12.77
C LEU A 11 8.51 -22.40 -13.56
N ILE A 12 8.11 -22.58 -14.83
CA ILE A 12 7.57 -21.51 -15.66
C ILE A 12 6.26 -20.98 -15.06
N ILE A 13 5.36 -21.87 -14.62
CA ILE A 13 4.09 -21.46 -14.00
C ILE A 13 4.32 -20.66 -12.72
N ILE A 14 5.26 -21.10 -11.86
CA ILE A 14 5.63 -20.38 -10.65
C ILE A 14 6.19 -18.99 -10.98
N LEU A 15 7.07 -18.90 -11.99
CA LEU A 15 7.65 -17.63 -12.43
C LEU A 15 6.59 -16.68 -12.97
N LEU A 16 5.67 -17.16 -13.81
CA LEU A 16 4.55 -16.37 -14.33
C LEU A 16 3.64 -15.90 -13.21
N GLY A 17 3.32 -16.78 -12.25
CA GLY A 17 2.53 -16.42 -11.07
C GLY A 17 3.20 -15.32 -10.24
N TYR A 18 4.51 -15.40 -10.04
CA TYR A 18 5.28 -14.37 -9.35
C TYR A 18 5.27 -13.03 -10.10
N VAL A 19 5.45 -13.03 -11.42
CA VAL A 19 5.40 -11.82 -12.25
C VAL A 19 4.03 -11.15 -12.13
N VAL A 20 2.94 -11.92 -12.27
CA VAL A 20 1.58 -11.39 -12.11
C VAL A 20 1.39 -10.82 -10.71
N TYR A 21 1.73 -11.57 -9.66
CA TYR A 21 1.62 -11.09 -8.28
C TYR A 21 2.38 -9.77 -8.06
N SER A 22 3.62 -9.69 -8.52
CA SER A 22 4.47 -8.51 -8.33
C SER A 22 3.93 -7.27 -9.03
N ASN A 23 3.28 -7.40 -10.18
CA ASN A 23 2.76 -6.25 -10.92
C ASN A 23 1.41 -5.77 -10.40
N PHE A 24 0.57 -6.68 -9.90
CA PHE A 24 -0.82 -6.33 -9.57
C PHE A 24 -1.11 -6.22 -8.06
N PHE A 25 -0.30 -6.82 -7.19
CA PHE A 25 -0.61 -6.95 -5.75
C PHE A 25 0.51 -6.47 -4.81
N ASP A 26 1.65 -6.05 -5.35
CA ASP A 26 2.74 -5.50 -4.53
C ASP A 26 2.43 -4.07 -4.09
N MET A 27 2.44 -3.84 -2.77
CA MET A 27 2.23 -2.53 -2.18
C MET A 27 3.42 -1.59 -2.42
N ASN A 28 4.60 -2.11 -2.76
CA ASN A 28 5.76 -1.27 -3.09
C ASN A 28 5.72 -0.73 -4.52
N ARG A 29 4.79 -1.24 -5.35
CA ARG A 29 4.65 -0.89 -6.77
C ARG A 29 3.34 -0.18 -7.08
N LEU A 30 2.76 0.48 -6.08
CA LEU A 30 1.58 1.30 -6.28
C LEU A 30 1.89 2.49 -7.19
N PRO A 31 0.90 2.97 -7.97
CA PRO A 31 1.09 4.11 -8.84
C PRO A 31 1.57 5.35 -8.08
N ILE A 32 2.22 6.25 -8.81
CA ILE A 32 2.60 7.57 -8.29
C ILE A 32 1.33 8.44 -8.24
N GLY A 33 1.17 9.17 -7.16
CA GLY A 33 0.10 10.15 -7.00
C GLY A 33 0.64 11.53 -6.63
N SER A 34 -0.24 12.52 -6.62
CA SER A 34 0.01 13.86 -6.12
C SER A 34 -0.24 13.93 -4.62
N LEU A 35 0.67 14.54 -3.84
CA LEU A 35 0.50 14.72 -2.41
C LEU A 35 -0.75 15.59 -2.13
N ILE A 36 -1.65 15.10 -1.27
CA ILE A 36 -2.88 15.82 -0.89
C ILE A 36 -2.99 16.10 0.61
N SER A 37 -2.32 15.32 1.45
CA SER A 37 -2.32 15.51 2.90
C SER A 37 -1.10 14.87 3.55
N GLU A 38 -0.71 15.37 4.72
CA GLU A 38 0.34 14.82 5.56
C GLU A 38 -0.05 14.99 7.03
N GLU A 39 0.05 13.93 7.83
CA GLU A 39 -0.28 13.96 9.25
C GLU A 39 0.81 13.29 10.07
N ARG A 40 1.20 13.94 11.18
CA ARG A 40 2.25 13.45 12.09
C ARG A 40 1.64 12.71 13.28
N SER A 41 2.27 11.63 13.74
CA SER A 41 1.83 10.94 14.97
C SER A 41 1.97 11.84 16.19
N PRO A 42 1.18 11.62 17.27
CA PRO A 42 1.21 12.45 18.47
C PRO A 42 2.61 12.55 19.10
N ASN A 43 3.34 11.43 19.16
CA ASN A 43 4.73 11.39 19.64
C ASN A 43 5.78 11.79 18.58
N GLY A 44 5.36 12.07 17.36
CA GLY A 44 6.22 12.49 16.26
C GLY A 44 7.12 11.41 15.66
N ILE A 45 6.99 10.14 16.05
CA ILE A 45 7.79 9.04 15.49
C ILE A 45 7.45 8.78 14.02
N TYR A 46 6.20 9.00 13.64
CA TYR A 46 5.69 8.73 12.30
C TYR A 46 5.14 9.99 11.63
N THR A 47 5.19 9.97 10.31
CA THR A 47 4.45 10.87 9.44
C THR A 47 3.78 10.03 8.37
N ILE A 48 2.49 10.22 8.14
CA ILE A 48 1.76 9.56 7.04
C ILE A 48 1.50 10.59 5.95
N LYS A 49 2.01 10.33 4.74
CA LYS A 49 1.78 11.15 3.55
C LYS A 49 0.74 10.48 2.67
N PHE A 50 -0.27 11.24 2.27
CA PHE A 50 -1.35 10.76 1.41
C PHE A 50 -1.23 11.33 0.02
N TYR A 51 -1.35 10.44 -0.96
CA TYR A 51 -1.25 10.77 -2.37
C TYR A 51 -2.54 10.38 -3.08
N LEU A 52 -3.11 11.33 -3.81
CA LEU A 52 -4.19 11.08 -4.75
C LEU A 52 -3.61 10.48 -6.04
N VAL A 53 -4.07 9.30 -6.38
CA VAL A 53 -3.70 8.56 -7.58
C VAL A 53 -4.82 8.69 -8.61
N ASN A 54 -4.50 9.21 -9.78
CA ASN A 54 -5.42 9.30 -10.91
C ASN A 54 -5.03 8.26 -11.97
N GLY A 55 -5.92 7.31 -12.26
CA GLY A 55 -5.71 6.28 -13.29
C GLY A 55 -6.05 6.72 -14.72
N GLY A 56 -6.60 7.93 -14.91
CA GLY A 56 -7.05 8.47 -16.19
C GLY A 56 -8.55 8.79 -16.23
N ALA A 57 -9.02 9.24 -17.39
CA ALA A 57 -10.36 9.82 -17.59
C ALA A 57 -11.54 8.89 -17.27
N THR A 58 -11.34 7.57 -17.29
CA THR A 58 -12.39 6.57 -17.11
C THR A 58 -12.25 5.74 -15.82
N THR A 59 -11.27 6.08 -14.98
CA THR A 59 -11.03 5.38 -13.71
C THR A 59 -11.32 6.31 -12.55
N SER A 60 -11.82 5.77 -11.45
CA SER A 60 -11.95 6.52 -10.21
C SER A 60 -10.57 6.82 -9.63
N TYR A 61 -10.55 7.76 -8.68
CA TYR A 61 -9.35 8.07 -7.92
C TYR A 61 -9.03 6.95 -6.92
N GLY A 62 -7.77 6.91 -6.50
CA GLY A 62 -7.34 6.08 -5.38
C GLY A 62 -6.47 6.87 -4.42
N ILE A 63 -6.41 6.42 -3.19
CA ILE A 63 -5.60 7.05 -2.14
C ILE A 63 -4.51 6.09 -1.70
N ARG A 64 -3.28 6.58 -1.78
CA ARG A 64 -2.09 5.89 -1.29
C ARG A 64 -1.55 6.59 -0.05
N GLY A 65 -1.51 5.87 1.07
CA GLY A 65 -0.88 6.33 2.31
C GLY A 65 0.52 5.73 2.50
N GLU A 66 1.52 6.59 2.64
CA GLU A 66 2.93 6.25 2.84
C GLU A 66 3.38 6.63 4.26
N LEU A 67 3.82 5.63 5.03
CA LEU A 67 4.39 5.80 6.35
C LEU A 67 5.87 6.14 6.27
N ASN A 68 6.23 7.29 6.82
CA ASN A 68 7.58 7.79 6.96
C ASN A 68 8.03 7.70 8.44
N PHE A 69 9.28 7.28 8.67
CA PHE A 69 9.86 7.15 10.01
C PHE A 69 10.74 8.37 10.30
N ASN A 70 10.39 9.14 11.33
CA ASN A 70 11.04 10.42 11.60
C ASN A 70 12.27 10.31 12.52
N THR A 71 12.32 9.27 13.35
CA THR A 71 13.32 9.11 14.41
C THR A 71 14.36 8.03 14.11
N ILE A 72 14.12 7.19 13.10
CA ILE A 72 15.03 6.12 12.69
C ILE A 72 15.23 6.17 11.18
N GLU A 73 16.44 5.84 10.73
CA GLU A 73 16.75 5.72 9.30
C GLU A 73 16.14 4.42 8.76
N ARG A 74 14.93 4.54 8.22
CA ARG A 74 14.18 3.42 7.62
C ARG A 74 13.41 3.92 6.41
N ASN A 75 13.45 3.13 5.33
CA ASN A 75 12.69 3.43 4.12
C ASN A 75 11.19 3.59 4.44
N ALA A 76 10.58 4.58 3.79
CA ALA A 76 9.14 4.75 3.82
C ALA A 76 8.43 3.52 3.23
N LYS A 77 7.18 3.30 3.64
CA LYS A 77 6.40 2.15 3.17
C LYS A 77 4.94 2.49 2.99
N ASN A 78 4.32 1.89 1.98
CA ASN A 78 2.89 2.04 1.76
C ASN A 78 2.11 1.21 2.78
N ILE A 79 1.23 1.87 3.52
CA ILE A 79 0.39 1.28 4.58
C ILE A 79 -1.10 1.36 4.25
N TYR A 80 -1.50 2.19 3.28
CA TYR A 80 -2.90 2.35 2.91
C TYR A 80 -3.02 2.42 1.39
N TRP A 81 -3.90 1.60 0.83
CA TRP A 81 -4.27 1.64 -0.57
C TRP A 81 -5.75 1.37 -0.69
N ASN A 82 -6.51 2.39 -1.08
CA ASN A 82 -7.93 2.26 -1.39
C ASN A 82 -8.27 2.88 -2.74
N TYR A 83 -9.34 2.38 -3.36
CA TYR A 83 -9.87 2.83 -4.65
C TYR A 83 -11.29 3.34 -4.48
N ASP A 84 -11.70 4.24 -5.37
CA ASP A 84 -12.96 4.99 -5.26
C ASP A 84 -12.98 5.95 -4.06
N GLU A 85 -11.81 6.56 -3.81
CA GLU A 85 -11.63 7.60 -2.80
C GLU A 85 -10.78 8.74 -3.38
N ASP A 86 -11.16 9.98 -3.07
CA ASP A 86 -10.44 11.20 -3.46
C ASP A 86 -10.12 12.14 -2.28
N GLU A 87 -10.74 11.93 -1.12
CA GLU A 87 -10.50 12.66 0.12
C GLU A 87 -9.98 11.77 1.26
N VAL A 88 -9.19 12.35 2.16
CA VAL A 88 -8.64 11.67 3.34
C VAL A 88 -9.16 12.30 4.62
N VAL A 89 -9.80 11.47 5.45
CA VAL A 89 -10.08 11.75 6.86
C VAL A 89 -9.18 10.86 7.70
N ILE A 90 -8.27 11.47 8.43
CA ILE A 90 -7.32 10.79 9.32
C ILE A 90 -7.52 11.26 10.76
N SER A 91 -7.44 10.31 11.70
CA SER A 91 -7.35 10.61 13.13
C SER A 91 -6.43 9.62 13.84
N TRP A 92 -5.58 10.12 14.74
CA TRP A 92 -4.76 9.27 15.60
C TRP A 92 -5.54 8.88 16.85
N ILE A 93 -5.65 7.59 17.12
CA ILE A 93 -6.21 7.06 18.37
C ILE A 93 -5.15 7.15 19.49
N ASN A 94 -3.91 6.85 19.14
CA ASN A 94 -2.74 6.97 20.01
C ASN A 94 -1.46 7.01 19.15
N ASP A 95 -0.31 7.04 19.79
CA ASP A 95 1.03 7.06 19.19
C ASP A 95 1.30 6.09 18.04
N ASN A 96 0.66 4.93 18.04
CA ASN A 96 0.91 3.84 17.10
C ASN A 96 -0.36 3.40 16.37
N LYS A 97 -1.48 4.06 16.57
CA LYS A 97 -2.77 3.59 16.06
C LYS A 97 -3.53 4.74 15.41
N VAL A 98 -3.94 4.52 14.17
CA VAL A 98 -4.55 5.54 13.32
C VAL A 98 -5.81 5.00 12.66
N VAL A 99 -6.78 5.86 12.42
CA VAL A 99 -7.95 5.60 11.59
C VAL A 99 -7.84 6.46 10.34
N ILE A 100 -7.89 5.82 9.17
CA ILE A 100 -7.82 6.45 7.85
C ILE A 100 -9.09 6.05 7.10
N ASN A 101 -9.95 7.01 6.78
CA ASN A 101 -11.24 6.77 6.10
C ASN A 101 -12.08 5.66 6.75
N GLY A 102 -12.07 5.60 8.09
CA GLY A 102 -12.78 4.59 8.87
C GLY A 102 -12.04 3.25 9.03
N ILE A 103 -10.91 3.05 8.36
CA ILE A 103 -10.05 1.86 8.51
C ILE A 103 -9.02 2.09 9.60
N GLU A 104 -9.03 1.22 10.61
CA GLU A 104 -8.09 1.24 11.72
C GLU A 104 -6.80 0.46 11.38
N LEU A 105 -5.64 1.05 11.67
CA LEU A 105 -4.32 0.44 11.46
C LEU A 105 -3.40 0.63 12.68
N ASN A 106 -2.78 -0.47 13.11
CA ASN A 106 -1.71 -0.50 14.11
C ASN A 106 -0.33 -0.45 13.45
N LEU A 107 0.34 0.68 13.63
CA LEU A 107 1.63 1.01 13.04
C LEU A 107 2.80 0.52 13.90
N PRO A 108 3.91 0.10 13.26
CA PRO A 108 4.14 0.23 11.83
C PRO A 108 3.63 -0.97 11.01
N ASN A 109 3.18 -2.07 11.61
CA ASN A 109 3.16 -3.37 10.91
C ASN A 109 1.92 -3.61 10.05
N GLU A 110 0.78 -3.05 10.43
CA GLU A 110 -0.45 -3.22 9.68
C GLU A 110 -0.50 -2.33 8.43
N LYS A 111 -1.27 -2.79 7.46
CA LYS A 111 -1.54 -2.10 6.22
C LYS A 111 -2.90 -2.50 5.70
N PHE A 112 -3.53 -1.59 4.97
CA PHE A 112 -4.77 -1.83 4.24
C PHE A 112 -4.48 -1.82 2.74
N ASP A 113 -5.06 -2.81 2.04
CA ASP A 113 -5.00 -2.94 0.59
C ASP A 113 -6.34 -3.49 0.11
N PHE A 114 -7.19 -2.63 -0.46
CA PHE A 114 -8.54 -2.98 -0.88
C PHE A 114 -8.60 -4.20 -1.83
N ARG A 115 -7.51 -4.50 -2.53
CA ARG A 115 -7.39 -5.66 -3.43
C ARG A 115 -7.44 -7.00 -2.68
N ARG A 116 -7.27 -6.99 -1.35
CA ARG A 116 -7.16 -8.17 -0.49
C ARG A 116 -8.35 -8.38 0.46
N GLU A 117 -9.20 -7.38 0.61
CA GLU A 117 -10.28 -7.32 1.61
C GLU A 117 -11.66 -7.64 1.01
N ARG A 118 -11.75 -8.68 0.19
CA ARG A 118 -13.02 -9.14 -0.43
C ARG A 118 -13.65 -10.31 0.31
#